data_AF-A0A7J8TFR1-F1
#
_entry.id   AF-A0A7J8TFR1-F1
#
_cell.length_a   1.000
_cell.length_b   1.000
_cell.length_c   1.000
_cell.angle_alpha   90.00
_cell.angle_beta   90.00
_cell.angle_gamma   90.00
#
_symmetry.space_group_name_H-M   'P 1'
#
loop_
_entity.id
_entity.type
_entity.pdbx_description
1 polymer ?
#
loop_
_entity_poly.entity_id
_entity_poly.type
_entity_poly.pdbx_seq_one_letter_code
_entity_poly.pdbx_strand_id
1 'polypeptide(L)'
;MGLPRYRVHTIILNDPDRLLSVHIMHTALVSSWASSMALYELVVFYPSDPVLDPMWRQGMFVIPFMTLLGITNSWGGWSITGAL
;
A
#
# COMPACT_ATOMS: atom_id res chain seq x y z
N MET A 1 35.92 -17.35 11.53
CA MET A 1 34.63 -17.10 12.22
C MET A 1 33.65 -16.54 11.19
N GLY A 2 32.40 -17.02 11.17
CA GLY A 2 31.38 -16.53 10.23
C GLY A 2 30.82 -15.16 10.60
N LEU A 3 29.97 -14.58 9.75
CA LEU A 3 29.30 -13.31 10.02
C LEU A 3 28.26 -13.46 11.15
N PRO A 4 28.16 -12.49 12.09
CA PRO A 4 27.03 -12.41 13.02
C PRO A 4 25.69 -12.25 12.28
N ARG A 5 24.60 -12.80 12.83
CA ARG A 5 23.26 -12.80 12.18
C ARG A 5 22.79 -11.41 11.75
N TYR A 6 23.04 -10.38 12.56
CA TYR A 6 22.61 -9.02 12.27
C TYR A 6 23.46 -8.32 11.18
N ARG A 7 24.52 -8.96 10.67
CA ARG A 7 25.38 -8.42 9.59
C ARG A 7 25.23 -9.15 8.27
N VAL A 8 24.31 -10.09 8.12
CA VAL A 8 24.22 -10.92 6.89
C VAL A 8 24.02 -10.10 5.61
N HIS A 9 23.40 -8.92 5.68
CA HIS A 9 23.22 -8.05 4.51
C HIS A 9 24.47 -7.24 4.12
N THR A 10 25.55 -7.24 4.90
CA THR A 10 26.77 -6.49 4.51
C THR A 10 27.49 -7.12 3.31
N ILE A 11 27.14 -8.36 2.94
CA ILE A 11 27.75 -9.09 1.82
C ILE A 11 27.55 -8.41 0.46
N ILE A 12 26.48 -7.61 0.31
CA ILE A 12 26.14 -6.95 -0.97
C ILE A 12 26.69 -5.52 -1.08
N LEU A 13 27.43 -5.01 -0.08
CA LEU A 13 27.87 -3.61 -0.07
C LEU A 13 28.81 -3.23 -1.23
N ASN A 14 29.59 -4.20 -1.73
CA ASN A 14 30.51 -4.01 -2.85
C ASN A 14 30.13 -4.88 -4.07
N ASP A 15 28.89 -5.36 -4.13
CA ASP A 15 28.34 -6.13 -5.25
C ASP A 15 27.14 -5.34 -5.82
N PRO A 16 27.37 -4.43 -6.78
CA PRO A 16 26.33 -3.51 -7.26
C PRO A 16 25.16 -4.23 -7.93
N ASP A 17 25.41 -5.37 -8.59
CA ASP A 17 24.38 -6.14 -9.27
C ASP A 17 23.42 -6.78 -8.26
N ARG A 18 23.96 -7.40 -7.20
CA ARG A 18 23.13 -7.97 -6.13
C ARG A 18 22.47 -6.88 -5.30
N LEU A 19 23.15 -5.76 -5.09
CA LEU A 19 22.57 -4.61 -4.42
C LEU A 19 21.36 -4.09 -5.20
N LEU A 20 21.46 -3.94 -6.51
CA LEU A 20 20.32 -3.56 -7.35
C LEU A 20 19.19 -4.60 -7.28
N SER A 21 19.53 -5.89 -7.36
CA SER A 21 18.53 -6.98 -7.28
C SER A 21 17.71 -6.94 -5.98
N VAL A 22 18.34 -6.71 -4.82
CA VAL A 22 17.59 -6.61 -3.56
C VAL A 22 16.75 -5.34 -3.47
N HIS A 23 17.19 -4.24 -4.09
CA HIS A 23 16.37 -3.02 -4.18
C HIS A 23 15.13 -3.26 -5.04
N ILE A 24 15.28 -3.93 -6.19
CA ILE A 24 14.15 -4.32 -7.03
C ILE A 24 13.20 -5.25 -6.26
N MET A 25 13.74 -6.25 -5.55
CA MET A 25 12.95 -7.14 -4.70
C MET A 25 12.18 -6.38 -3.62
N HIS A 26 12.84 -5.46 -2.92
CA HIS A 26 12.19 -4.64 -1.90
C HIS A 26 11.09 -3.76 -2.49
N THR A 27 11.36 -3.09 -3.62
CA THR A 27 10.34 -2.29 -4.34
C THR A 27 9.15 -3.15 -4.74
N ALA A 28 9.39 -4.35 -5.27
CA ALA A 28 8.33 -5.28 -5.66
C ALA A 28 7.48 -5.73 -4.44
N LEU A 29 8.09 -5.97 -3.29
CA LEU A 29 7.37 -6.30 -2.06
C LEU A 29 6.50 -5.13 -1.59
N VAL A 30 7.05 -3.92 -1.58
CA VAL A 30 6.30 -2.72 -1.15
C VAL A 30 5.16 -2.41 -2.12
N SER A 31 5.39 -2.49 -3.43
CA SER A 31 4.33 -2.27 -4.42
C SER A 31 3.23 -3.34 -4.35
N SER A 32 3.61 -4.59 -4.10
CA SER A 32 2.65 -5.68 -3.93
C SER A 32 1.81 -5.51 -2.67
N TRP A 33 2.45 -5.11 -1.56
CA TRP A 33 1.73 -4.77 -0.33
C TRP A 33 0.73 -3.64 -0.57
N ALA A 34 1.15 -2.53 -1.17
CA ALA A 34 0.28 -1.39 -1.44
C ALA A 34 -0.95 -1.78 -2.29
N SER A 35 -0.73 -2.58 -3.35
CA SER A 35 -1.81 -3.09 -4.21
C SER A 35 -2.74 -4.03 -3.44
N SER A 36 -2.20 -5.00 -2.71
CA SER A 36 -3.00 -5.96 -1.93
C SER A 36 -3.84 -5.26 -0.85
N MET A 37 -3.30 -4.25 -0.18
CA MET A 37 -4.03 -3.49 0.83
C MET A 37 -5.14 -2.65 0.20
N ALA A 38 -4.89 -1.99 -0.93
CA ALA A 38 -5.91 -1.22 -1.64
C ALA A 38 -7.04 -2.11 -2.16
N LEU A 39 -6.72 -3.28 -2.73
CA LEU A 39 -7.71 -4.26 -3.17
C LEU A 39 -8.52 -4.82 -2.00
N TYR A 40 -7.85 -5.11 -0.87
CA TYR A 40 -8.54 -5.56 0.34
C TYR A 40 -9.53 -4.49 0.81
N GLU A 41 -9.09 -3.24 0.99
CA GLU A 41 -9.96 -2.15 1.43
C GLU A 41 -11.12 -1.92 0.46
N LEU A 42 -10.88 -1.93 -0.85
CA LEU A 42 -11.96 -1.80 -1.84
C LEU A 42 -13.02 -2.90 -1.74
N VAL A 43 -12.64 -4.11 -1.33
CA VAL A 43 -13.58 -5.23 -1.16
C VAL A 43 -14.43 -5.09 0.10
N VAL A 44 -13.87 -4.54 1.20
CA VAL A 44 -14.60 -4.43 2.48
C VAL A 44 -15.24 -3.06 2.71
N PHE A 45 -14.81 -2.01 1.99
CA PHE A 45 -15.28 -0.65 2.16
C PHE A 45 -16.76 -0.49 1.76
N TYR A 46 -17.54 0.14 2.63
CA TYR A 46 -18.95 0.45 2.42
C TYR A 46 -19.14 1.94 2.09
N PRO A 47 -19.41 2.31 0.82
CA PRO A 47 -19.41 3.72 0.40
C PRO A 47 -20.74 4.47 0.60
N SER A 48 -21.79 3.84 1.10
CA SER A 48 -23.16 4.39 1.01
C SER A 48 -23.46 5.55 1.97
N ASP A 49 -22.78 5.65 3.11
CA ASP A 49 -23.03 6.70 4.12
C ASP A 49 -21.74 7.42 4.52
N PRO A 50 -21.28 8.41 3.72
CA PRO A 50 -20.06 9.15 4.00
C PRO A 50 -20.18 10.11 5.20
N VAL A 51 -21.39 10.34 5.73
CA VAL A 51 -21.61 11.26 6.86
C VAL A 51 -21.50 10.51 8.18
N LEU A 52 -22.26 9.42 8.32
CA LEU A 52 -22.29 8.65 9.57
C LEU A 52 -21.27 7.53 9.57
N ASP A 53 -20.90 6.94 8.44
CA ASP A 53 -19.92 5.85 8.38
C ASP A 53 -18.74 6.11 7.43
N PRO A 54 -17.98 7.21 7.63
CA PRO A 54 -16.82 7.53 6.80
C PRO A 54 -15.67 6.52 6.93
N MET A 55 -14.73 6.58 5.99
CA MET A 55 -13.56 5.67 5.88
C MET A 55 -12.80 5.40 7.19
N TRP A 56 -12.66 6.39 8.07
CA TRP A 56 -11.94 6.26 9.34
C TRP A 56 -12.71 5.48 10.40
N ARG A 57 -14.04 5.38 10.30
CA ARG A 57 -14.87 4.51 11.16
C ARG A 57 -14.79 3.05 10.73
N GLN A 58 -14.58 2.81 9.44
CA GLN A 58 -14.48 1.47 8.87
C GLN A 58 -13.07 0.87 8.95
N GLY A 59 -12.09 1.61 9.50
CA GLY A 59 -10.71 1.14 9.63
C GLY A 59 -9.92 1.13 8.32
N MET A 60 -10.32 1.95 7.34
CA MET A 60 -9.56 2.09 6.09
C MET A 60 -8.27 2.85 6.33
N PHE A 61 -7.15 2.34 5.82
CA PHE A 61 -5.82 2.90 5.97
C PHE A 61 -5.31 3.54 4.67
N VAL A 62 -5.34 2.83 3.53
CA VAL A 62 -4.77 3.32 2.27
C VAL A 62 -5.71 4.18 1.44
N ILE A 63 -7.03 3.98 1.53
CA ILE A 63 -8.04 4.84 0.88
C ILE A 63 -7.83 6.33 1.24
N PRO A 64 -7.67 6.74 2.52
CA PRO A 64 -7.33 8.11 2.88
C PRO A 64 -6.15 8.71 2.09
N PHE A 65 -5.05 7.96 1.93
CA PHE A 65 -3.87 8.44 1.19
C PHE A 65 -4.15 8.62 -0.31
N MET A 66 -4.95 7.74 -0.92
CA MET A 66 -5.36 7.89 -2.31
C MET A 66 -6.27 9.12 -2.48
N THR A 67 -7.21 9.33 -1.56
CA THR A 67 -8.14 10.47 -1.62
C THR A 67 -7.46 11.82 -1.41
N LEU A 68 -6.40 11.86 -0.57
CA LEU A 68 -5.56 13.04 -0.39
C LEU A 68 -4.95 13.54 -1.72
N LEU A 69 -4.65 12.62 -2.64
CA LEU A 69 -4.09 12.92 -3.95
C LEU A 69 -5.16 13.05 -5.05
N GLY A 70 -6.44 13.14 -4.68
CA GLY A 70 -7.56 13.39 -5.60
C GLY A 70 -8.17 12.14 -6.24
N ILE A 71 -7.80 10.93 -5.81
CA ILE A 71 -8.44 9.70 -6.27
C ILE A 71 -9.72 9.47 -5.46
N THR A 72 -10.86 9.89 -5.98
CA THR A 72 -12.15 9.90 -5.24
C THR A 72 -13.29 9.14 -5.89
N ASN A 73 -13.17 8.76 -7.17
CA ASN A 73 -14.23 8.10 -7.92
C ASN A 73 -13.86 6.65 -8.22
N SER A 74 -14.82 5.74 -8.00
CA SER A 74 -14.68 4.32 -8.29
C SER A 74 -15.27 3.97 -9.65
N TRP A 75 -14.69 2.98 -10.33
CA TRP A 75 -15.30 2.37 -11.52
C TRP A 75 -16.61 1.64 -11.22
N GLY A 76 -16.92 1.39 -9.94
CA GLY A 76 -18.21 0.89 -9.49
C GLY A 76 -19.34 1.93 -9.46
N GLY A 77 -19.09 3.17 -9.90
CA GLY A 77 -20.11 4.22 -10.01
C GLY A 77 -20.41 4.97 -8.71
N TRP A 78 -19.51 4.91 -7.72
CA TRP A 78 -19.63 5.65 -6.46
C TRP A 78 -18.44 6.58 -6.25
N SER A 79 -18.65 7.65 -5.46
CA SER A 79 -17.63 8.60 -5.04
C SER A 79 -17.48 8.63 -3.52
N ILE A 80 -16.28 8.94 -3.02
CA ILE A 80 -15.98 9.02 -1.58
C ILE A 80 -16.87 10.06 -0.86
N THR A 81 -17.32 11.10 -1.56
CA THR A 81 -18.22 12.13 -1.00
C THR A 81 -19.70 11.83 -1.24
N GLY A 82 -20.05 10.66 -1.80
CA GLY A 82 -21.44 10.29 -2.10
C GLY A 82 -22.06 10.97 -3.33
N ALA A 83 -21.26 11.64 -4.17
CA ALA A 83 -21.72 12.17 -5.45
C ALA A 83 -21.93 11.04 -6.47
N LEU A 84 -22.96 11.17 -7.31
CA LEU A 84 -23.22 10.30 -8.48
C LEU A 84 -22.32 10.69 -9.66
#